data_AF-A0A4U9RAJ6-F1
#
_entry.id   AF-A0A4U9RAJ6-F1
#
_cell.length_a   1.000
_cell.length_b   1.000
_cell.length_c   1.000
_cell.angle_alpha   90.00
_cell.angle_beta   90.00
_cell.angle_gamma   90.00
#
_symmetry.space_group_name_H-M   'P 1'
#
loop_
_entity.id
_entity.type
_entity.pdbx_description
1 polymer ?
#
loop_
_entity_poly.entity_id
_entity_poly.type
_entity_poly.pdbx_seq_one_letter_code
_entity_poly.pdbx_strand_id
1 'polypeptide(L)'
;MKKANEREVKNRLNELERTMENYVRTERHLEQHSDIASREQLENAKSIQESRREDMQELENSIVHGNDVENNTPEQQLENLKDNYVSTQGYLNHNSENMSREDLSNLKEKQENRKEQMDRMY
;
A
#
# COMPACT_ATOMS: atom_id res chain seq x y z
N MET A 1 -2.20 -27.58 7.71
CA MET A 1 -2.89 -26.51 6.98
C MET A 1 -3.46 -25.43 7.91
N LYS A 2 -4.39 -25.69 8.85
CA LYS A 2 -4.93 -24.64 9.77
C LYS A 2 -3.90 -23.78 10.52
N LYS A 3 -2.85 -24.39 11.09
CA LYS A 3 -1.79 -23.66 11.85
C LYS A 3 -0.92 -22.72 10.99
N ALA A 4 -0.81 -22.96 9.68
CA ALA A 4 -0.04 -22.10 8.78
C ALA A 4 -0.80 -20.79 8.51
N ASN A 5 -2.12 -20.89 8.32
CA ASN A 5 -3.01 -19.75 8.13
C ASN A 5 -3.09 -18.87 9.41
N GLU A 6 -3.18 -19.49 10.60
CA GLU A 6 -3.16 -18.75 11.88
C GLU A 6 -1.87 -17.95 12.11
N ARG A 7 -0.71 -18.51 11.71
CA ARG A 7 0.58 -17.82 11.81
C ARG A 7 0.68 -16.66 10.84
N GLU A 8 0.17 -16.83 9.63
CA GLU A 8 0.12 -15.78 8.61
C GLU A 8 -0.78 -14.62 9.03
N VAL A 9 -2.00 -14.91 9.47
CA VAL A 9 -2.92 -13.90 10.03
C VAL A 9 -2.28 -13.15 11.20
N LYS A 10 -1.61 -13.86 12.11
CA LYS A 10 -0.89 -13.23 13.22
C LYS A 10 0.23 -12.31 12.74
N ASN A 11 0.98 -12.69 11.72
CA ASN A 11 2.04 -11.85 11.16
C ASN A 11 1.47 -10.58 10.54
N ARG A 12 0.39 -10.69 9.76
CA ARG A 12 -0.32 -9.55 9.15
C ARG A 12 -0.90 -8.61 10.19
N LEU A 13 -1.48 -9.14 11.27
CA LEU A 13 -1.96 -8.32 12.39
C LEU A 13 -0.82 -7.53 13.06
N ASN A 14 0.33 -8.17 13.29
CA ASN A 14 1.49 -7.47 13.85
C ASN A 14 2.03 -6.39 12.89
N GLU A 15 1.94 -6.63 11.58
CA GLU A 15 2.34 -5.66 10.56
C GLU A 15 1.37 -4.47 10.52
N LEU A 16 0.06 -4.74 10.53
CA LEU A 16 -0.99 -3.73 10.63
C LEU A 16 -0.81 -2.85 11.88
N GLU A 17 -0.55 -3.46 13.04
CA GLU A 17 -0.29 -2.75 14.30
C GLU A 17 0.91 -1.80 14.16
N ARG A 18 2.04 -2.29 13.62
CA ARG A 18 3.24 -1.47 13.41
C ARG A 18 3.00 -0.33 12.42
N THR A 19 2.29 -0.58 11.33
CA THR A 19 1.97 0.45 10.33
C THR A 19 1.07 1.52 10.93
N MET A 20 0.07 1.12 11.71
CA MET A 20 -0.81 2.03 12.46
C MET A 20 -0.04 2.87 13.49
N GLU A 21 0.86 2.27 14.27
CA GLU A 21 1.70 3.00 15.24
C GLU A 21 2.56 4.05 14.54
N ASN A 22 3.19 3.69 13.43
CA ASN A 22 4.00 4.60 12.63
C ASN A 22 3.15 5.73 12.05
N TYR A 23 1.95 5.42 11.55
CA TYR A 23 1.00 6.40 11.05
C TYR A 23 0.63 7.40 12.14
N VAL A 24 0.16 6.94 13.31
CA VAL A 24 -0.25 7.80 14.42
C VAL A 24 0.90 8.66 14.94
N ARG A 25 2.12 8.11 15.00
CA ARG A 25 3.31 8.85 15.41
C ARG A 25 3.63 9.99 14.45
N THR A 26 3.55 9.75 13.14
CA THR A 26 3.81 10.78 12.13
C THR A 26 2.71 11.82 12.10
N GLU A 27 1.43 11.46 12.23
CA GLU A 27 0.33 12.44 12.37
C GLU A 27 0.58 13.38 13.56
N ARG A 28 0.90 12.82 14.72
CA ARG A 28 1.21 13.62 15.91
C ARG A 28 2.40 14.56 15.68
N HIS A 29 3.44 14.09 14.99
CA HIS A 29 4.59 14.92 14.66
C HIS A 29 4.21 16.07 13.73
N LEU A 30 3.36 15.83 12.73
CA LEU A 30 2.85 16.86 11.83
C LEU A 30 1.96 17.87 12.58
N GLU A 31 1.12 17.41 13.50
CA GLU A 31 0.31 18.29 14.36
C GLU A 31 1.20 19.21 15.23
N GLN A 32 2.28 18.68 15.80
CA GLN A 32 3.10 19.39 16.78
C GLN A 32 4.23 20.25 16.18
N HIS A 33 4.69 19.93 14.98
CA HIS A 33 5.93 20.49 14.41
C HIS A 33 5.77 20.93 12.95
N SER A 34 4.56 21.03 12.42
CA SER A 34 4.35 21.46 11.03
C SER A 34 4.79 22.90 10.76
N ASP A 35 4.81 23.74 11.79
CA ASP A 35 5.21 25.15 11.74
C ASP A 35 6.70 25.37 11.49
N ILE A 36 7.54 24.39 11.85
CA ILE A 36 9.00 24.44 11.68
C ILE A 36 9.51 23.58 10.52
N ALA A 37 8.63 22.83 9.85
CA ALA A 37 8.97 21.95 8.73
C ALA A 37 8.90 22.70 7.40
N SER A 38 9.79 22.36 6.46
CA SER A 38 9.70 22.88 5.10
C SER A 38 8.48 22.31 4.38
N ARG A 39 7.97 23.04 3.38
CA ARG A 39 6.84 22.58 2.56
C ARG A 39 7.09 21.20 1.93
N GLU A 40 8.30 20.98 1.43
CA GLU A 40 8.72 19.71 0.84
C GLU A 40 8.69 18.56 1.87
N GLN A 41 9.16 18.83 3.10
CA GLN A 41 9.12 17.84 4.19
C GLN A 41 7.67 17.49 4.57
N LEU A 42 6.78 18.47 4.58
CA LEU A 42 5.34 18.25 4.84
C LEU A 42 4.67 17.46 3.73
N GLU A 43 4.97 17.75 2.46
CA GLU A 43 4.43 17.03 1.30
C GLU A 43 4.91 15.57 1.29
N ASN A 44 6.20 15.33 1.55
CA ASN A 44 6.76 13.99 1.67
C ASN A 44 6.12 13.22 2.85
N ALA A 45 5.99 13.85 4.01
CA ALA A 45 5.36 13.22 5.17
C ALA A 45 3.90 12.84 4.88
N LYS A 46 3.13 13.69 4.20
CA LYS A 46 1.76 13.37 3.77
C LYS A 46 1.71 12.20 2.79
N SER A 47 2.64 12.17 1.82
CA SER A 47 2.78 11.07 0.86
C SER A 47 3.04 9.73 1.55
N ILE A 48 3.97 9.71 2.53
CA ILE A 48 4.26 8.52 3.33
C ILE A 48 3.03 8.09 4.16
N GLN A 49 2.29 9.06 4.71
CA GLN A 49 1.08 8.78 5.50
C GLN A 49 -0.06 8.21 4.63
N GLU A 50 -0.18 8.66 3.39
CA GLU A 50 -1.09 8.09 2.39
C GLU A 50 -0.75 6.62 2.14
N SER A 51 0.51 6.34 1.80
CA SER A 51 1.00 4.97 1.55
C SER A 51 0.75 4.05 2.74
N ARG A 52 1.00 4.52 3.97
CA ARG A 52 0.72 3.74 5.17
C ARG A 52 -0.77 3.43 5.35
N ARG A 53 -1.65 4.35 4.97
CA ARG A 53 -3.10 4.11 5.04
C ARG A 53 -3.52 3.04 4.04
N GLU A 54 -2.98 3.11 2.83
CA GLU A 54 -3.18 2.10 1.78
C GLU A 54 -2.67 0.73 2.24
N ASP A 55 -1.45 0.67 2.79
CA ASP A 55 -0.85 -0.57 3.32
C ASP A 55 -1.74 -1.18 4.43
N MET A 56 -2.26 -0.34 5.35
CA MET A 56 -3.19 -0.81 6.39
C MET A 56 -4.46 -1.41 5.80
N GLN A 57 -5.02 -0.80 4.75
CA GLN A 57 -6.24 -1.28 4.11
C GLN A 57 -6.00 -2.59 3.33
N GLU A 58 -4.86 -2.73 2.67
CA GLU A 58 -4.46 -3.98 2.02
C GLU A 58 -4.25 -5.11 3.04
N LEU A 59 -3.59 -4.81 4.17
CA LEU A 59 -3.39 -5.75 5.27
C LEU A 59 -4.73 -6.18 5.90
N GLU A 60 -5.63 -5.24 6.13
CA GLU A 60 -6.97 -5.51 6.67
C GLU A 60 -7.77 -6.42 5.72
N ASN A 61 -7.82 -6.08 4.44
CA ASN A 61 -8.48 -6.90 3.42
C ASN A 61 -7.89 -8.32 3.37
N SER A 62 -6.56 -8.41 3.42
CA SER A 62 -5.83 -9.69 3.43
C SER A 62 -6.10 -10.52 4.69
N ILE A 63 -6.35 -9.90 5.84
CA ILE A 63 -6.71 -10.57 7.09
C ILE A 63 -8.16 -11.06 7.05
N VAL A 64 -9.08 -10.21 6.61
CA VAL A 64 -10.53 -10.49 6.59
C VAL A 64 -10.89 -11.56 5.57
N HIS A 65 -10.32 -11.45 4.37
CA HIS A 65 -10.67 -12.34 3.24
C HIS A 65 -9.73 -13.53 3.10
N GLY A 66 -8.67 -13.61 3.94
CA GLY A 66 -7.62 -14.61 3.77
C GLY A 66 -6.81 -14.38 2.49
N ASN A 67 -5.79 -15.20 2.28
CA ASN A 67 -4.95 -15.14 1.07
C ASN A 67 -5.65 -15.78 -0.14
N ASP A 68 -6.94 -15.54 -0.29
CA ASP A 68 -7.78 -16.26 -1.24
C ASP A 68 -7.89 -15.48 -2.55
N VAL A 69 -6.75 -15.38 -3.25
CA VAL A 69 -6.80 -15.23 -4.71
C VAL A 69 -7.70 -16.32 -5.31
N GLU A 70 -7.83 -17.49 -4.67
CA GLU A 70 -8.74 -18.57 -5.10
C GLU A 70 -10.23 -18.37 -4.77
N ASN A 71 -10.63 -17.56 -3.78
CA ASN A 71 -12.05 -17.37 -3.40
C ASN A 71 -12.64 -16.02 -3.82
N ASN A 72 -11.82 -15.12 -4.35
CA ASN A 72 -12.34 -13.89 -4.96
C ASN A 72 -13.06 -14.20 -6.27
N THR A 73 -14.26 -13.63 -6.44
CA THR A 73 -14.90 -13.60 -7.76
C THR A 73 -13.99 -12.86 -8.75
N PRO A 74 -14.04 -13.18 -10.06
CA PRO A 74 -13.25 -12.47 -11.08
C PRO A 74 -13.41 -10.95 -10.99
N GLU A 75 -14.60 -10.46 -10.63
CA GLU A 75 -14.91 -9.05 -10.44
C GLU A 75 -14.14 -8.45 -9.25
N GLN A 76 -14.06 -9.15 -8.12
CA GLN A 76 -13.30 -8.72 -6.94
C GLN A 76 -11.79 -8.73 -7.21
N GLN A 77 -11.29 -9.71 -7.95
CA GLN A 77 -9.89 -9.75 -8.36
C GLN A 77 -9.55 -8.55 -9.25
N LEU A 78 -10.42 -8.25 -10.22
CA LEU A 78 -10.26 -7.12 -11.13
C LEU A 78 -10.30 -5.78 -10.38
N GLU A 79 -11.22 -5.61 -9.43
CA GLU A 79 -11.30 -4.38 -8.63
C GLU A 79 -10.05 -4.16 -7.79
N ASN A 80 -9.57 -5.21 -7.10
CA ASN A 80 -8.32 -5.14 -6.36
C ASN A 80 -7.11 -4.79 -7.25
N LEU A 81 -7.09 -5.30 -8.48
CA LEU A 81 -6.05 -4.98 -9.46
C LEU A 81 -6.09 -3.51 -9.89
N LYS A 82 -7.29 -2.96 -10.10
CA LYS A 82 -7.49 -1.55 -10.44
C LYS A 82 -7.09 -0.62 -9.30
N ASP A 83 -7.53 -0.92 -8.08
CA ASP A 83 -7.22 -0.12 -6.91
C ASP A 83 -5.69 -0.04 -6.71
N ASN A 84 -5.02 -1.19 -6.76
CA ASN A 84 -3.56 -1.27 -6.68
C ASN A 84 -2.85 -0.56 -7.85
N TYR A 85 -3.44 -0.56 -9.05
CA TYR A 85 -2.91 0.17 -10.20
C TYR A 85 -3.00 1.68 -9.96
N VAL A 86 -4.19 2.19 -9.61
CA VAL A 86 -4.46 3.62 -9.39
C VAL A 86 -3.63 4.17 -8.23
N SER A 87 -3.60 3.48 -7.10
CA SER A 87 -2.83 3.91 -5.93
C SER A 87 -1.33 4.01 -6.22
N THR A 88 -0.75 2.98 -6.83
CA THR A 88 0.67 3.01 -7.18
C THR A 88 1.00 4.05 -8.26
N GLN A 89 0.08 4.34 -9.20
CA GLN A 89 0.23 5.49 -10.11
C GLN A 89 0.26 6.81 -9.34
N GLY A 90 -0.64 6.99 -8.38
CA GLY A 90 -0.64 8.12 -7.46
C GLY A 90 0.71 8.27 -6.76
N TYR A 91 1.21 7.20 -6.16
CA TYR A 91 2.52 7.19 -5.50
C TYR A 91 3.68 7.54 -6.45
N LEU A 92 3.72 6.95 -7.65
CA LEU A 92 4.75 7.24 -8.64
C LEU A 92 4.74 8.70 -9.08
N ASN A 93 3.57 9.28 -9.31
CA ASN A 93 3.44 10.67 -9.73
C ASN A 93 4.00 11.66 -8.70
N HIS A 94 3.92 11.34 -7.41
CA HIS A 94 4.37 12.23 -6.34
C HIS A 94 5.82 11.97 -5.88
N ASN A 95 6.30 10.74 -6.02
CA ASN A 95 7.57 10.34 -5.40
C ASN A 95 8.67 10.00 -6.42
N SER A 96 8.34 9.82 -7.70
CA SER A 96 9.28 9.31 -8.71
C SER A 96 10.58 10.09 -8.85
N GLU A 97 10.57 11.40 -8.61
CA GLU A 97 11.77 12.26 -8.67
C GLU A 97 12.76 12.00 -7.53
N ASN A 98 12.27 11.49 -6.39
CA ASN A 98 13.06 11.22 -5.19
C ASN A 98 13.36 9.72 -5.00
N MET A 99 12.88 8.87 -5.91
CA MET A 99 13.09 7.43 -5.85
C MET A 99 14.43 7.01 -6.45
N SER A 100 14.99 5.91 -5.94
CA SER A 100 16.11 5.26 -6.61
C SER A 100 15.66 4.78 -8.00
N ARG A 101 16.60 4.74 -8.95
CA ARG A 101 16.31 4.25 -10.31
C ARG A 101 15.81 2.81 -10.30
N GLU A 102 16.31 1.99 -9.39
CA GLU A 102 15.93 0.60 -9.23
C GLU A 102 14.48 0.47 -8.74
N ASP A 103 14.12 1.20 -7.67
CA ASP A 103 12.76 1.18 -7.14
C ASP A 103 11.75 1.71 -8.15
N LEU A 104 12.11 2.77 -8.88
CA LEU A 104 11.27 3.34 -9.93
C LEU A 104 11.05 2.34 -11.08
N SER A 105 12.10 1.62 -11.47
CA SER A 105 12.02 0.59 -12.52
C SER A 105 11.12 -0.57 -12.08
N ASN A 106 11.33 -1.08 -10.86
CA ASN A 106 10.56 -2.19 -10.30
C ASN A 106 9.07 -1.84 -10.16
N LEU A 107 8.75 -0.61 -9.72
CA LEU A 107 7.37 -0.15 -9.64
C LEU A 107 6.72 -0.01 -11.01
N LYS A 108 7.44 0.51 -12.02
CA LYS A 108 6.94 0.60 -13.40
C LYS A 108 6.66 -0.78 -13.99
N GLU A 109 7.56 -1.73 -13.77
CA GLU A 109 7.37 -3.12 -14.22
C GLU A 109 6.15 -3.76 -13.54
N LYS A 110 6.00 -3.58 -12.22
CA LYS A 110 4.80 -4.05 -11.50
C LYS A 110 3.52 -3.42 -12.04
N GLN A 111 3.54 -2.13 -12.39
CA GLN A 111 2.40 -1.43 -12.99
C GLN A 111 2.03 -1.99 -14.36
N GLU A 112 3.03 -2.29 -15.20
CA GLU A 112 2.79 -2.90 -16.50
C GLU A 112 2.20 -4.30 -16.35
N ASN A 113 2.75 -5.13 -15.47
CA ASN A 113 2.24 -6.47 -15.18
C ASN A 113 0.77 -6.45 -14.69
N ARG A 114 0.41 -5.48 -13.84
CA ARG A 114 -0.98 -5.28 -13.38
C ARG A 114 -1.90 -4.90 -14.54
N LYS A 115 -1.44 -4.02 -15.43
CA LYS A 115 -2.21 -3.61 -16.62
C LYS A 115 -2.46 -4.79 -17.56
N GLU A 116 -1.41 -5.56 -17.89
CA GLU A 116 -1.57 -6.77 -18.70
C GLU A 116 -2.50 -7.79 -18.05
N GLN A 117 -2.46 -7.90 -16.71
CA GLN A 117 -3.34 -8.80 -15.98
C GLN A 117 -4.81 -8.35 -16.05
N MET A 118 -5.08 -7.05 -15.91
CA MET A 118 -6.42 -6.49 -16.12
C MET A 118 -6.91 -6.73 -17.55
N ASP A 119 -6.06 -6.47 -18.56
CA ASP A 119 -6.40 -6.68 -19.97
C ASP A 119 -6.74 -8.16 -20.28
N ARG A 120 -6.10 -9.11 -19.59
CA ARG A 120 -6.42 -10.54 -19.71
C ARG A 120 -7.74 -10.95 -19.03
N MET A 121 -8.27 -10.12 -18.14
CA MET A 121 -9.50 -10.38 -17.38
C MET A 121 -10.74 -9.74 -18.04
N TYR A 122 -10.54 -8.87 -19.04
CA TYR A 122 -11.58 -8.30 -19.90
C TYR A 122 -11.79 -9.15 -21.16
#